data_AF-A0A653BES7-F1
#
_entry.id   AF-A0A653BES7-F1
#
_cell.length_a   1.000
_cell.length_b   1.000
_cell.length_c   1.000
_cell.angle_alpha   90.00
_cell.angle_beta   90.00
_cell.angle_gamma   90.00
#
_symmetry.space_group_name_H-M   'P 1'
#
loop_
_entity.id
_entity.type
_entity.pdbx_description
1 polymer ?
#
loop_
_entity_poly.entity_id
_entity_poly.type
_entity_poly.pdbx_seq_one_letter_code
_entity_poly.pdbx_strand_id
1 'polypeptide(L)'
;MAHRMDELKQKLLGLINKQPPKIPSMGFNDANYHFSQVPTLSINSKTAPEVDRPADQDILEGIEAAYFSMREDFDICRFELEKLPDMLDCDQIQRDFKKLKQQHQVVSKKVLQLILEHQNGCSAEFEKIVKVLEQVKIALDLCRNSRRELNVARKQFTSSLGILANYRKRKSAQNLLNNLMMIKNLF
;
A
#
# COMPACT_ATOMS: atom_id res chain seq x y z
N MET A 1 12.35 -0.71 -41.02
CA MET A 1 11.47 -0.08 -39.99
C MET A 1 10.29 -0.96 -39.57
N ALA A 2 9.72 -1.82 -40.43
CA ALA A 2 8.60 -2.70 -40.06
C ALA A 2 8.91 -3.71 -38.92
N HIS A 3 10.11 -4.29 -38.90
CA HIS A 3 10.49 -5.34 -37.96
C HIS A 3 10.52 -4.91 -36.47
N ARG A 4 10.66 -3.60 -36.18
CA ARG A 4 10.63 -3.08 -34.80
C ARG A 4 9.22 -2.86 -34.26
N MET A 5 8.24 -2.62 -35.14
CA MET A 5 6.84 -2.47 -34.72
C MET A 5 6.21 -3.82 -34.34
N ASP A 6 6.63 -4.91 -35.00
CA ASP A 6 6.12 -6.25 -34.72
C ASP A 6 6.66 -6.83 -33.39
N GLU A 7 7.92 -6.56 -33.05
CA GLU A 7 8.46 -6.86 -31.70
C GLU A 7 7.70 -6.12 -30.59
N LEU A 8 7.31 -4.87 -30.84
CA LEU A 8 6.58 -4.07 -29.86
C LEU A 8 5.17 -4.61 -29.65
N LYS A 9 4.49 -5.03 -30.72
CA LYS A 9 3.17 -5.67 -30.66
C LYS A 9 3.22 -7.04 -29.98
N GLN A 10 4.24 -7.85 -30.26
CA GLN A 10 4.43 -9.15 -29.59
C GLN A 10 4.71 -9.00 -28.10
N LYS A 11 5.50 -7.99 -27.70
CA LYS A 11 5.70 -7.67 -26.28
C LYS A 11 4.43 -7.17 -25.60
N LEU A 12 3.60 -6.39 -26.28
CA LEU A 12 2.36 -5.85 -25.74
C LEU A 12 1.25 -6.93 -25.64
N LEU A 13 1.16 -7.84 -26.62
CA LEU A 13 0.29 -9.02 -26.54
C LEU A 13 0.71 -9.97 -25.40
N GLY A 14 2.01 -10.11 -25.13
CA GLY A 14 2.51 -10.88 -23.98
C GLY A 14 2.14 -10.30 -22.61
N LEU A 15 1.74 -9.03 -22.55
CA LEU A 15 1.30 -8.36 -21.32
C LEU A 15 -0.21 -8.51 -21.06
N ILE A 16 -1.01 -8.69 -22.11
CA ILE A 16 -2.48 -8.79 -22.01
C ILE A 16 -2.92 -10.20 -21.63
N ASN A 17 -2.11 -11.23 -21.91
CA ASN A 17 -2.43 -12.63 -21.56
C ASN A 17 -1.90 -13.05 -20.17
N LYS A 18 -2.08 -12.20 -19.15
CA LYS A 18 -1.65 -12.51 -17.78
C LYS A 18 -2.78 -13.14 -16.96
N GLN A 19 -2.45 -14.32 -16.47
CA GLN A 19 -3.09 -15.14 -15.43
C GLN A 19 -3.71 -14.32 -14.27
N PRO A 20 -4.68 -14.88 -13.53
CA PRO A 20 -5.27 -14.25 -12.34
C PRO A 20 -4.20 -13.82 -11.32
N PRO A 21 -4.47 -12.80 -10.49
CA PRO A 21 -3.46 -12.06 -9.75
C PRO A 21 -2.64 -12.96 -8.83
N LYS A 22 -1.36 -13.15 -9.17
CA LYS A 22 -0.33 -13.64 -8.25
C LYS A 22 0.17 -12.45 -7.43
N ILE A 23 -0.02 -12.57 -6.12
CA ILE A 23 0.52 -11.67 -5.10
C ILE A 23 2.04 -11.52 -5.34
N PRO A 24 2.58 -10.29 -5.33
CA PRO A 24 4.01 -10.09 -5.49
C PRO A 24 4.76 -10.75 -4.33
N SER A 25 5.72 -11.62 -4.66
CA SER A 25 6.65 -12.21 -3.69
C SER A 25 7.53 -11.08 -3.13
N MET A 26 7.14 -10.51 -2.00
CA MET A 26 8.05 -9.80 -1.12
C MET A 26 9.08 -10.83 -0.66
N GLY A 27 10.37 -10.54 -0.85
CA GLY A 27 11.49 -11.45 -0.62
C GLY A 27 11.64 -11.94 0.83
N PHE A 28 10.81 -12.91 1.20
CA PHE A 28 11.05 -13.83 2.29
C PHE A 28 11.66 -15.09 1.67
N ASN A 29 12.98 -15.26 1.85
CA ASN A 29 13.66 -16.49 1.44
C ASN A 29 13.21 -17.62 2.37
N ASP A 30 12.47 -18.57 1.80
CA ASP A 30 11.86 -19.75 2.44
C ASP A 30 12.88 -20.81 2.93
N ALA A 31 14.18 -20.50 2.91
CA ALA A 31 15.23 -21.48 3.17
C ALA A 31 15.48 -21.76 4.67
N ASN A 32 14.97 -20.93 5.58
CA ASN A 32 15.22 -21.07 7.03
C ASN A 32 13.98 -21.44 7.86
N TYR A 33 12.82 -21.61 7.24
CA TYR A 33 11.65 -22.15 7.94
C TYR A 33 11.39 -23.56 7.43
N HIS A 34 11.83 -24.55 8.21
CA HIS A 34 11.35 -25.92 8.06
C HIS A 34 9.90 -26.00 8.59
N PHE A 35 8.95 -25.36 7.89
CA PHE A 35 7.57 -25.80 7.98
C PHE A 35 7.55 -27.17 7.33
N SER A 36 7.33 -28.21 8.13
CA SER A 36 7.06 -29.56 7.62
C SER A 36 5.99 -29.41 6.55
N GLN A 37 6.34 -29.74 5.31
CA GLN A 37 5.44 -29.66 4.16
C GLN A 37 4.21 -30.50 4.48
N VAL A 38 3.15 -29.85 4.95
CA VAL A 38 1.85 -30.48 5.10
C VAL A 38 1.37 -30.65 3.67
N PRO A 39 1.18 -31.88 3.17
CA PRO A 39 0.68 -32.06 1.82
C PRO A 39 -0.65 -31.34 1.74
N THR A 40 -0.80 -30.52 0.71
CA THR A 40 -2.02 -29.83 0.29
C THR A 40 -3.24 -30.59 0.79
N LEU A 41 -3.82 -30.12 1.90
CA LEU A 41 -5.06 -30.67 2.40
C LEU A 41 -6.12 -30.28 1.38
N SER A 42 -6.30 -31.17 0.41
CA SER A 42 -7.47 -31.22 -0.43
C SER A 42 -8.66 -31.19 0.52
N ILE A 43 -9.32 -30.03 0.59
CA ILE A 43 -10.56 -29.83 1.32
C ILE A 43 -11.57 -30.72 0.61
N ASN A 44 -11.62 -31.98 1.04
CA ASN A 44 -12.64 -32.91 0.62
C ASN A 44 -13.91 -32.45 1.32
N SER A 45 -14.64 -31.57 0.65
CA SER A 45 -16.03 -31.22 0.91
C SER A 45 -16.90 -32.46 0.67
N LYS A 46 -16.75 -33.47 1.52
CA LYS A 46 -17.73 -34.53 1.71
C LYS A 46 -18.51 -34.21 2.97
N THR A 47 -19.63 -33.54 2.73
CA THR A 47 -20.93 -33.86 3.33
C THR A 47 -20.86 -34.45 4.74
N ALA A 48 -20.63 -33.61 5.73
CA ALA A 48 -21.13 -33.85 7.08
C ALA A 48 -22.32 -32.90 7.28
N PRO A 49 -23.50 -33.41 7.66
CA PRO A 49 -24.70 -32.61 7.73
C PRO A 49 -24.53 -31.50 8.77
N GLU A 50 -24.94 -30.29 8.39
CA GLU A 50 -25.25 -29.16 9.27
C GLU A 50 -26.33 -29.60 10.27
N VAL A 51 -25.92 -30.31 11.32
CA VAL A 51 -26.76 -30.60 12.46
C VAL A 51 -25.95 -30.21 13.68
N ASP A 52 -26.37 -29.08 14.25
CA ASP A 52 -26.03 -28.63 15.60
C ASP A 52 -24.58 -28.19 15.80
N ARG A 53 -24.16 -27.12 15.11
CA ARG A 53 -22.99 -26.35 15.57
C ARG A 53 -23.45 -25.48 16.76
N PRO A 54 -22.92 -25.67 17.99
CA PRO A 54 -22.92 -24.57 18.94
C PRO A 54 -22.30 -23.37 18.23
N ALA A 55 -22.81 -22.16 18.48
CA ALA A 55 -22.38 -20.99 17.71
C ALA A 55 -20.85 -20.96 17.68
N ASP A 56 -20.24 -20.76 16.51
CA ASP A 56 -18.77 -20.73 16.37
C ASP A 56 -18.13 -19.82 17.44
N GLN A 57 -18.88 -18.82 17.93
CA GLN A 57 -18.57 -17.95 19.06
C GLN A 57 -18.52 -18.68 20.42
N ASP A 58 -19.51 -19.51 20.76
CA ASP A 58 -19.56 -20.27 22.02
C ASP A 58 -18.40 -21.27 22.10
N ILE A 59 -18.01 -21.87 20.97
CA ILE A 59 -16.85 -22.77 20.90
C ILE A 59 -15.56 -22.00 21.17
N LEU A 60 -15.47 -20.76 20.67
CA LEU A 60 -14.32 -19.88 20.85
C LEU A 60 -14.20 -19.39 22.30
N GLU A 61 -15.32 -19.00 22.91
CA GLU A 61 -15.42 -18.55 24.30
C GLU A 61 -15.19 -19.71 25.28
N GLY A 62 -15.53 -20.94 24.87
CA GLY A 62 -15.24 -22.16 25.61
C GLY A 62 -13.81 -22.68 25.47
N ILE A 63 -12.94 -22.01 24.71
CA ILE A 63 -11.50 -22.35 24.67
C ILE A 63 -10.87 -21.84 25.96
N GLU A 64 -10.06 -22.69 26.59
CA GLU A 64 -9.41 -22.34 27.84
C GLU A 64 -8.43 -21.18 27.66
N ALA A 65 -8.52 -20.19 28.55
CA ALA A 65 -7.70 -18.98 28.53
C ALA A 65 -6.19 -19.28 28.53
N ALA A 66 -5.79 -20.44 29.06
CA ALA A 66 -4.41 -20.91 29.08
C ALA A 66 -3.78 -20.98 27.67
N TYR A 67 -4.55 -21.38 26.64
CA TYR A 67 -4.05 -21.44 25.25
C TYR A 67 -3.78 -20.07 24.64
N PHE A 68 -4.32 -18.99 25.20
CA PHE A 68 -4.06 -17.61 24.77
C PHE A 68 -2.90 -16.95 25.54
N SER A 69 -2.23 -17.68 26.43
CA SER A 69 -1.11 -17.15 27.20
C SER A 69 0.02 -16.70 26.28
N MET A 70 0.41 -15.43 26.38
CA MET A 70 1.49 -14.83 25.60
C MET A 70 2.89 -15.11 26.19
N ARG A 71 2.99 -16.07 27.12
CA ARG A 71 4.26 -16.38 27.78
C ARG A 71 5.08 -17.32 26.92
N GLU A 72 6.36 -17.02 26.75
CA GLU A 72 7.29 -17.80 25.92
C GLU A 72 7.60 -19.19 26.49
N ASP A 73 7.31 -19.43 27.77
CA ASP A 73 7.55 -20.68 28.50
C ASP A 73 6.34 -21.62 28.55
N PHE A 74 5.22 -21.25 27.93
CA PHE A 74 4.01 -22.08 27.94
C PHE A 74 4.11 -23.25 26.95
N ASP A 75 4.30 -24.46 27.47
CA ASP A 75 4.30 -25.68 26.67
C ASP A 75 2.89 -26.30 26.60
N ILE A 76 2.27 -26.11 25.44
CA ILE A 76 0.92 -26.58 25.12
C ILE A 76 0.83 -28.11 25.21
N CYS A 77 1.90 -28.82 24.83
CA CYS A 77 1.92 -30.28 24.85
C CYS A 77 1.94 -30.78 26.29
N ARG A 78 2.75 -30.17 27.16
CA ARG A 78 2.78 -30.52 28.59
C ARG A 78 1.48 -30.18 29.30
N PHE A 79 0.89 -29.04 28.98
CA PHE A 79 -0.38 -28.62 29.56
C PHE A 79 -1.53 -29.59 29.23
N GLU A 80 -1.58 -30.12 28.01
CA GLU A 80 -2.58 -31.11 27.66
C GLU A 80 -2.28 -32.47 28.31
N LEU A 81 -1.01 -32.86 28.40
CA LEU A 81 -0.59 -34.11 29.04
C LEU A 81 -0.89 -34.14 30.54
N GLU A 82 -0.81 -33.00 31.23
CA GLU A 82 -1.15 -32.87 32.66
C GLU A 82 -2.65 -33.02 32.94
N LYS A 83 -3.52 -32.88 31.92
CA LYS A 83 -4.97 -33.05 32.05
C LYS A 83 -5.44 -34.50 31.85
N LEU A 84 -4.57 -35.39 31.37
CA LEU A 84 -4.96 -36.77 31.15
C LEU A 84 -5.13 -37.50 32.50
N PRO A 85 -6.19 -38.30 32.67
CA PRO A 85 -6.38 -39.12 33.86
C PRO A 85 -5.37 -40.28 33.92
N ASP A 86 -5.05 -40.75 35.12
CA ASP A 86 -4.15 -41.89 35.38
C ASP A 86 -4.62 -43.21 34.73
N MET A 87 -5.93 -43.34 34.47
CA MET A 87 -6.53 -44.44 33.72
C MET A 87 -6.97 -43.91 32.34
N LEU A 88 -6.21 -44.25 31.31
CA LEU A 88 -6.51 -43.83 29.94
C LEU A 88 -7.65 -44.66 29.35
N ASP A 89 -8.76 -43.98 29.05
CA ASP A 89 -9.86 -44.51 28.24
C ASP A 89 -9.71 -44.04 26.78
N CYS A 90 -9.66 -44.98 25.84
CA CYS A 90 -9.55 -44.67 24.41
C CYS A 90 -10.72 -43.83 23.91
N ASP A 91 -11.93 -44.06 24.44
CA ASP A 91 -13.12 -43.32 24.01
C ASP A 91 -13.07 -41.87 24.49
N GLN A 92 -12.51 -41.61 25.67
CA GLN A 92 -12.32 -40.26 26.20
C GLN A 92 -11.30 -39.48 25.37
N ILE A 93 -10.15 -40.09 25.06
CA ILE A 93 -9.12 -39.48 24.21
C ILE A 93 -9.67 -39.15 22.82
N GLN A 94 -10.49 -40.03 22.24
CA GLN A 94 -11.13 -39.78 20.94
C GLN A 94 -12.13 -38.62 20.99
N ARG A 95 -12.87 -38.46 22.10
CA ARG A 95 -13.76 -37.29 22.31
C ARG A 95 -12.98 -36.00 22.43
N ASP A 96 -11.90 -35.99 23.22
CA ASP A 96 -11.07 -34.80 23.43
C ASP A 96 -10.35 -34.39 22.15
N PHE A 97 -9.84 -35.36 21.38
CA PHE A 97 -9.28 -35.10 20.05
C PHE A 97 -10.31 -34.47 19.10
N LYS A 98 -11.54 -34.98 19.08
CA LYS A 98 -12.61 -34.44 18.22
C LYS A 98 -12.96 -33.00 18.63
N LYS A 99 -13.02 -32.73 19.94
CA LYS A 99 -13.26 -31.38 20.49
C LYS A 99 -12.14 -30.42 20.11
N LEU A 100 -10.88 -30.81 20.30
CA LEU A 100 -9.72 -29.97 19.97
C LEU A 100 -9.64 -29.69 18.46
N LYS A 101 -9.95 -30.69 17.63
CA LYS A 101 -10.02 -30.53 16.17
C LYS A 101 -11.11 -29.54 15.76
N GLN A 102 -12.27 -29.58 16.41
CA GLN A 102 -13.36 -28.63 16.17
C GLN A 102 -12.96 -27.22 16.59
N GLN A 103 -12.36 -27.04 17.77
CA GLN A 103 -11.85 -25.75 18.23
C GLN A 103 -10.80 -25.18 17.27
N HIS A 104 -9.83 -26.00 16.84
CA HIS A 104 -8.81 -25.60 15.88
C HIS A 104 -9.43 -25.12 14.55
N GLN A 105 -10.43 -25.83 14.03
CA GLN A 105 -11.09 -25.45 12.78
C GLN A 105 -11.80 -24.10 12.90
N VAL A 106 -12.46 -23.85 14.03
CA VAL A 106 -13.16 -22.57 14.29
C VAL A 106 -12.15 -21.43 14.46
N VAL A 107 -11.08 -21.63 15.23
CA VAL A 107 -10.01 -20.64 15.42
C VAL A 107 -9.34 -20.31 14.09
N SER A 108 -8.96 -21.32 13.30
CA SER A 108 -8.32 -21.13 12.00
C SER A 108 -9.21 -20.32 11.05
N LYS A 109 -10.51 -20.63 10.99
CA LYS A 109 -11.49 -19.86 10.20
C LYS A 109 -11.58 -18.40 10.68
N LYS A 110 -11.63 -18.17 12.00
CA LYS A 110 -11.73 -16.82 12.57
C LYS A 110 -10.45 -16.00 12.35
N VAL A 111 -9.29 -16.60 12.53
CA VAL A 111 -7.99 -15.97 12.25
C VAL A 111 -7.88 -15.59 10.77
N LEU A 112 -8.24 -16.49 9.86
CA LEU A 112 -8.27 -16.18 8.43
C LEU A 112 -9.19 -15.00 8.12
N GLN A 113 -10.39 -14.99 8.71
CA GLN A 113 -11.33 -13.87 8.54
C GLN A 113 -10.73 -12.55 9.03
N LEU A 114 -10.12 -12.53 10.22
CA LEU A 114 -9.46 -11.34 10.77
C LEU A 114 -8.31 -10.87 9.87
N ILE A 115 -7.49 -11.79 9.35
CA ILE A 115 -6.41 -11.46 8.41
C ILE A 115 -6.98 -10.79 7.16
N LEU A 116 -8.05 -11.33 6.58
CA LEU A 116 -8.68 -10.77 5.38
C LEU A 116 -9.31 -9.40 5.65
N GLU A 117 -9.96 -9.21 6.80
CA GLU A 117 -10.53 -7.93 7.22
C GLU A 117 -9.44 -6.87 7.41
N HIS A 118 -8.36 -7.21 8.12
CA HIS A 118 -7.21 -6.32 8.31
C HIS A 118 -6.49 -6.02 6.99
N GLN A 119 -6.36 -7.00 6.09
CA GLN A 119 -5.78 -6.78 4.77
C GLN A 119 -6.61 -5.82 3.95
N ASN A 120 -7.94 -5.93 3.99
CA ASN A 120 -8.84 -5.03 3.26
C ASN A 120 -8.77 -3.60 3.82
N GLY A 121 -8.77 -3.45 5.15
CA GLY A 121 -8.57 -2.14 5.80
C GLY A 121 -7.23 -1.51 5.43
N CYS A 122 -6.16 -2.30 5.46
CA CYS A 122 -4.82 -1.86 5.05
C CYS A 122 -4.78 -1.44 3.58
N SER A 123 -5.42 -2.21 2.68
CA SER A 123 -5.52 -1.90 1.25
C SER A 123 -6.23 -0.56 0.99
N ALA A 124 -7.31 -0.27 1.72
CA ALA A 124 -8.02 1.00 1.62
C ALA A 124 -7.16 2.19 2.06
N GLU A 125 -6.39 2.04 3.15
CA GLU A 125 -5.45 3.07 3.59
C GLU A 125 -4.30 3.27 2.59
N PHE A 126 -3.77 2.20 2.00
CA PHE A 126 -2.79 2.29 0.92
C PHE A 126 -3.33 3.05 -0.30
N GLU A 127 -4.59 2.82 -0.68
CA GLU A 127 -5.21 3.55 -1.79
C GLU A 127 -5.31 5.06 -1.49
N LYS A 128 -5.65 5.43 -0.25
CA LYS A 128 -5.65 6.83 0.19
C LYS A 128 -4.25 7.45 0.12
N ILE A 129 -3.23 6.73 0.60
CA ILE A 129 -1.83 7.19 0.54
C ILE A 129 -1.41 7.43 -0.92
N VAL A 130 -1.75 6.51 -1.83
CA VAL A 130 -1.45 6.67 -3.26
C VAL A 130 -2.14 7.90 -3.85
N LYS A 131 -3.41 8.15 -3.52
CA LYS A 131 -4.13 9.36 -3.96
C LYS A 131 -3.48 10.64 -3.46
N VAL A 132 -3.07 10.68 -2.18
CA VAL A 132 -2.39 11.84 -1.60
C VAL A 132 -1.03 12.08 -2.28
N LEU A 133 -0.25 11.02 -2.53
CA LEU A 133 1.02 11.14 -3.24
C LEU A 133 0.85 11.71 -4.65
N GLU A 134 -0.19 11.30 -5.37
CA GLU A 134 -0.48 11.84 -6.71
C GLU A 134 -0.88 13.32 -6.64
N GLN A 135 -1.72 13.71 -5.68
CA GLN A 135 -2.09 15.12 -5.47
C GLN A 135 -0.86 15.99 -5.15
N VAL A 136 0.03 15.51 -4.28
CA VAL A 136 1.27 16.21 -3.93
C VAL A 136 2.16 16.39 -5.16
N LYS A 137 2.28 15.35 -5.99
CA LYS A 137 3.05 15.41 -7.24
C LYS A 137 2.49 16.46 -8.20
N ILE A 138 1.18 16.47 -8.41
CA ILE A 138 0.49 17.47 -9.24
C ILE A 138 0.73 18.88 -8.69
N ALA A 139 0.55 19.09 -7.38
CA ALA A 139 0.74 20.39 -6.74
C ALA A 139 2.20 20.88 -6.88
N LEU A 140 3.17 19.97 -6.75
CA LEU A 140 4.59 20.27 -6.88
C LEU A 140 4.96 20.66 -8.31
N ASP A 141 4.43 19.95 -9.31
CA ASP A 141 4.65 20.30 -10.72
C ASP A 141 3.98 21.63 -11.08
N LEU A 142 2.76 21.88 -10.58
CA LEU A 142 2.10 23.18 -10.73
C LEU A 142 2.96 24.30 -10.12
N CYS A 143 3.43 24.14 -8.88
CA CYS A 143 4.28 25.13 -8.21
C CYS A 143 5.58 25.39 -8.99
N ARG A 144 6.20 24.35 -9.55
CA ARG A 144 7.41 24.49 -10.38
C ARG A 144 7.12 25.27 -11.65
N ASN A 145 6.01 24.97 -12.33
CA ASN A 145 5.62 25.66 -13.56
C ASN A 145 5.27 27.13 -13.28
N SER A 146 4.45 27.41 -12.25
CA SER A 146 4.13 28.78 -11.86
C SER A 146 5.38 29.59 -11.49
N ARG A 147 6.36 28.99 -10.78
CA ARG A 147 7.63 29.68 -10.48
C ARG A 147 8.43 29.99 -11.75
N ARG A 148 8.44 29.09 -12.74
CA ARG A 148 9.10 29.35 -14.02
C ARG A 148 8.43 30.50 -14.77
N GLU A 149 7.11 30.46 -14.89
CA GLU A 149 6.32 31.49 -15.56
C GLU A 149 6.49 32.86 -14.90
N LEU A 150 6.39 32.92 -13.57
CA LEU A 150 6.64 34.15 -12.80
C LEU A 150 8.05 34.69 -13.02
N ASN A 151 9.06 33.81 -13.10
CA ASN A 151 10.43 34.24 -13.38
C ASN A 151 10.59 34.79 -14.80
N VAL A 152 9.91 34.21 -15.79
CA VAL A 152 9.87 34.73 -17.17
C VAL A 152 9.19 36.11 -17.20
N ALA A 153 7.99 36.22 -16.60
CA ALA A 153 7.26 37.48 -16.51
C ALA A 153 8.10 38.56 -15.82
N ARG A 154 8.76 38.23 -14.70
CA ARG A 154 9.67 39.14 -13.99
C ARG A 154 10.77 39.68 -14.91
N LYS A 155 11.42 38.82 -15.71
CA LYS A 155 12.47 39.23 -16.64
C LYS A 155 11.92 40.16 -17.72
N GLN A 156 10.75 39.84 -18.28
CA GLN A 156 10.08 40.68 -19.27
C GLN A 156 9.73 42.06 -18.70
N PHE A 157 9.12 42.13 -17.52
CA PHE A 157 8.81 43.39 -16.85
C PHE A 157 10.06 44.22 -16.56
N THR A 158 11.12 43.58 -16.07
CA THR A 158 12.40 44.27 -15.79
C THR A 158 12.99 44.88 -17.06
N SER A 159 12.95 44.13 -18.18
CA SER A 159 13.39 44.63 -19.49
C SER A 159 12.57 45.82 -19.96
N SER A 160 11.23 45.72 -19.90
CA SER A 160 10.32 46.80 -20.28
C SER A 160 10.52 48.06 -19.43
N LEU A 161 10.73 47.92 -18.11
CA LEU A 161 11.05 49.04 -17.23
C LEU A 161 12.42 49.66 -17.56
N GLY A 162 13.41 48.85 -17.93
CA GLY A 162 14.71 49.33 -18.41
C GLY A 162 14.60 50.17 -19.68
N ILE A 163 13.79 49.71 -20.66
CA ILE A 163 13.50 50.47 -21.89
C ILE A 163 12.83 51.80 -21.54
N LEU A 164 11.82 51.79 -20.66
CA LEU A 164 11.12 53.00 -20.24
C LEU A 164 12.03 53.99 -19.53
N ALA A 165 12.92 53.52 -18.65
CA ALA A 165 13.90 54.36 -17.97
C ALA A 165 14.87 55.03 -18.95
N ASN A 166 15.36 54.28 -19.96
CA ASN A 166 16.22 54.82 -21.01
C ASN A 166 15.48 55.83 -21.90
N TYR A 167 14.23 55.55 -22.26
CA TYR A 167 13.39 56.50 -22.99
C TYR A 167 13.22 57.82 -22.21
N ARG A 168 12.97 57.74 -20.90
CA ARG A 168 12.86 58.93 -20.03
C ARG A 168 14.15 59.73 -19.98
N LYS A 169 15.31 59.07 -19.84
CA LYS A 169 16.63 59.73 -19.89
C LYS A 169 16.84 60.46 -21.21
N ARG A 170 16.55 59.80 -22.34
CA ARG A 170 16.68 60.37 -23.68
C ARG A 170 15.78 61.61 -23.85
N LYS A 171 14.53 61.53 -23.41
CA LYS A 171 13.60 62.68 -23.46
C LYS A 171 14.12 63.87 -22.63
N SER A 172 14.68 63.61 -21.45
CA SER A 172 15.27 64.67 -20.62
C SER A 172 16.50 65.31 -21.26
N ALA A 173 17.38 64.51 -21.86
CA ALA A 173 18.55 65.02 -22.57
C ALA A 173 18.16 65.86 -23.80
N GLN A 174 17.13 65.41 -24.55
CA GLN A 174 16.60 66.17 -25.69
C GLN A 174 16.01 67.51 -25.26
N ASN A 175 15.26 67.55 -24.16
CA ASN A 175 14.72 68.80 -23.62
C ASN A 175 15.85 69.76 -23.21
N LEU A 176 16.91 69.25 -22.56
CA LEU A 176 18.06 70.06 -22.19
C LEU A 176 18.78 70.63 -23.42
N LEU A 177 18.99 69.81 -24.45
CA LEU A 177 19.59 70.24 -25.72
C LEU A 177 18.76 71.34 -26.39
N ASN A 178 17.45 71.16 -26.46
CA ASN A 178 16.53 72.16 -27.03
C ASN A 178 16.61 73.49 -26.26
N ASN A 179 16.64 73.45 -24.94
CA ASN A 179 16.78 74.64 -24.10
C ASN A 179 18.12 75.36 -24.36
N LEU A 180 19.23 74.62 -24.47
CA LEU A 180 20.55 75.19 -24.78
C LEU A 180 20.61 75.80 -26.18
N MET A 181 20.00 75.15 -27.18
CA MET A 181 19.87 75.71 -28.53
C MET A 181 19.03 76.98 -28.54
N MET A 182 17.93 77.03 -27.79
CA MET A 182 17.13 78.25 -27.65
C MET A 182 17.96 79.40 -27.07
N ILE A 183 18.71 79.15 -25.99
CA ILE A 183 19.60 80.16 -25.38
C ILE A 183 20.64 80.63 -26.40
N LYS A 184 21.29 79.70 -27.11
CA LYS A 184 22.27 80.05 -28.16
C LYS A 184 21.67 80.88 -29.29
N ASN A 185 20.41 80.66 -29.65
CA ASN A 185 19.75 81.39 -30.74
C ASN A 185 19.15 82.74 -30.28
N LEU A 186 19.05 82.99 -28.97
CA LEU A 186 18.51 84.22 -28.38
C LEU A 186 19.61 85.24 -28.02
N PHE A 187 20.87 84.82 -27.93
CA PHE A 187 22.06 85.65 -27.73
C PHE A 187 22.91 85.67 -29.00
#